data_AF-A0A399YDZ0-F1
#
_entry.id   AF-A0A399YDZ0-F1
#
_cell.length_a   1.000
_cell.length_b   1.000
_cell.length_c   1.000
_cell.angle_alpha   90.00
_cell.angle_beta   90.00
_cell.angle_gamma   90.00
#
_symmetry.space_group_name_H-M   'P 1'
#
loop_
_entity.id
_entity.type
_entity.pdbx_description
1 polymer ?
#
loop_
_entity_poly.entity_id
_entity_poly.type
_entity_poly.pdbx_seq_one_letter_code
_entity_poly.pdbx_strand_id
1 'polypeptide(L)' 'MAATWVMWDERFTAYDFGPGHPMHPSRLDLTYRLARSLGLL' A
#
# COMPACT_ATOMS: atom_id res chain seq x y z
N MET A 1 -8.04 -20.75 15.67
CA MET A 1 -7.91 -20.05 14.37
C MET A 1 -6.90 -18.94 14.55
N ALA A 2 -5.87 -18.85 13.70
CA ALA A 2 -4.94 -17.73 13.74
C ALA A 2 -5.58 -16.53 13.04
N ALA A 3 -5.42 -15.33 13.61
CA ALA A 3 -5.85 -14.09 12.96
C ALA A 3 -4.84 -13.67 11.89
N THR A 4 -5.33 -13.23 10.73
CA THR A 4 -4.52 -12.65 9.66
C THR A 4 -4.43 -11.15 9.84
N TRP A 5 -3.24 -10.57 9.65
CA TRP A 5 -3.01 -9.14 9.82
C TRP A 5 -2.36 -8.54 8.58
N VAL A 6 -2.70 -7.28 8.29
CA VAL A 6 -2.06 -6.46 7.25
C VAL A 6 -1.51 -5.21 7.94
N MET A 7 -0.21 -4.95 7.79
CA MET A 7 0.42 -3.73 8.29
C MET A 7 0.32 -2.65 7.23
N TRP A 8 -0.27 -1.51 7.59
CA TRP A 8 -0.48 -0.38 6.70
C TRP A 8 -0.28 0.95 7.41
N ASP A 9 0.33 1.90 6.71
CA ASP A 9 0.45 3.29 7.11
C ASP A 9 0.68 4.17 5.88
N GLU A 10 0.03 5.33 5.82
CA GLU A 10 0.15 6.29 4.72
C GLU A 10 1.59 6.80 4.52
N ARG A 11 2.42 6.78 5.56
CA ARG A 11 3.86 7.15 5.48
C ARG A 11 4.64 6.29 4.50
N PHE A 12 4.20 5.07 4.19
CA PHE A 12 4.85 4.24 3.17
C PHE A 12 4.71 4.81 1.74
N THR A 13 3.85 5.80 1.53
CA THR A 13 3.69 6.45 0.23
C THR A 13 4.65 7.61 0.00
N ALA A 14 5.36 8.04 1.05
CA ALA A 14 6.22 9.23 1.01
C ALA A 14 7.63 8.99 0.43
N TYR A 15 7.96 7.77 0.00
CA TYR A 15 9.27 7.46 -0.55
C TYR A 15 9.45 8.07 -1.94
N ASP A 16 10.32 9.07 -2.06
CA ASP A 16 10.80 9.51 -3.36
C ASP A 16 12.02 8.68 -3.77
N PHE A 17 11.86 7.82 -4.77
CA PHE A 17 12.95 7.03 -5.34
C PHE A 17 13.70 7.76 -6.47
N GLY A 18 13.27 8.97 -6.82
CA GLY A 18 13.86 9.80 -7.85
C GLY A 18 13.22 9.65 -9.23
N PRO A 19 13.49 10.62 -10.14
CA PRO A 19 12.92 10.64 -11.48
C PRO A 19 13.29 9.39 -12.30
N GLY A 20 12.30 8.79 -12.96
CA GLY A 20 12.50 7.61 -13.81
C GLY A 20 12.69 6.29 -13.06
N HIS A 21 12.63 6.29 -11.73
CA HIS A 21 12.71 5.05 -10.96
C HIS A 21 11.41 4.23 -11.13
N PRO A 22 11.48 2.92 -11.45
CA PRO A 22 10.30 2.11 -11.77
C PRO A 22 9.43 1.78 -10.55
N MET A 23 9.96 1.93 -9.34
CA MET A 23 9.21 1.70 -8.10
C MET A 23 8.51 2.98 -7.66
N HIS A 24 7.25 3.15 -8.03
CA HIS A 24 6.44 4.27 -7.57
C HIS A 24 5.60 3.87 -6.33
N PRO A 25 5.67 4.62 -5.20
CA PRO A 25 4.97 4.26 -3.96
C PRO A 25 3.44 4.23 -4.05
N SER A 26 2.85 4.89 -5.06
CA SER A 26 1.39 4.84 -5.30
C SER A 26 0.85 3.42 -5.42
N ARG A 27 1.68 2.44 -5.80
CA ARG A 27 1.33 1.01 -5.78
C ARG A 27 0.76 0.57 -4.42
N LEU A 28 1.27 1.13 -3.33
CA LEU A 28 0.87 0.76 -1.97
C LEU A 28 -0.49 1.36 -1.62
N ASP A 29 -0.68 2.67 -1.87
CA ASP A 29 -1.99 3.35 -1.69
C ASP A 29 -3.10 2.70 -2.52
N LEU A 30 -2.81 2.45 -3.80
CA LEU A 30 -3.77 1.83 -4.72
C LEU A 30 -4.16 0.42 -4.26
N THR A 31 -3.20 -0.36 -3.76
CA THR A 31 -3.47 -1.71 -3.23
C THR A 31 -4.33 -1.65 -1.96
N TYR A 32 -4.00 -0.75 -1.02
CA TYR A 32 -4.79 -0.58 0.21
C TYR A 32 -6.23 -0.16 -0.10
N ARG A 33 -6.41 0.83 -0.97
CA ARG A 33 -7.74 1.31 -1.39
C ARG A 33 -8.55 0.24 -2.09
N LEU A 34 -7.91 -0.56 -2.95
CA LEU A 34 -8.56 -1.70 -3.61
C LEU A 34 -9.01 -2.74 -2.58
N ALA A 35 -8.12 -3.18 -1.70
CA ALA A 35 -8.45 -4.16 -0.66
C ALA A 35 -9.59 -3.69 0.25
N ARG A 36 -9.61 -2.40 0.62
CA ARG A 36 -10.72 -1.79 1.37
C ARG A 36 -12.03 -1.81 0.59
N SER A 37 -12.00 -1.47 -0.70
CA SER A 37 -13.21 -1.49 -1.55
C SER A 37 -13.79 -2.89 -1.74
N LEU A 38 -12.96 -3.93 -1.60
CA LEU A 38 -13.36 -5.34 -1.69
C LEU A 38 -13.79 -5.94 -0.34
N GLY A 39 -13.71 -5.18 0.77
CA GLY A 39 -14.05 -5.66 2.11
C GLY A 39 -13.04 -6.67 2.69
N LEU A 40 -11.78 -6.62 2.26
CA LEU A 40 -10.71 -7.51 2.71
C LEU A 40 -9.93 -6.99 3.92
N LEU A 41 -10.17 -5.73 4.30
CA LEU A 41 -9.57 -5.01 5.44
C LEU A 41 -10.66 -4.58 6.41
#